data_AF-C3Z1S9-F1
#
_entry.id   AF-C3Z1S9-F1
#
_cell.length_a   1.000
_cell.length_b   1.000
_cell.length_c   1.000
_cell.angle_alpha   90.00
_cell.angle_beta   90.00
_cell.angle_gamma   90.00
#
_symmetry.space_group_name_H-M   'P 1'
#
loop_
_entity.id
_entity.type
_entity.pdbx_description
1 polymer ?
#
loop_
_entity_poly.entity_id
_entity_poly.type
_entity_poly.pdbx_seq_one_letter_code
_entity_poly.pdbx_strand_id
1 'polypeptide(L)'
;MMETTTAAEENAEDKALDLLESITTTLDEVDMSDPATLESVGGSLLESVGTLLEDPETDAEEAADDGDPKADPAEDESLSPEERLQKTGQQKQEEQAKRRKLVQESRRVLEKMEDAIVQTLKPGAPAVTLSRGGVTLSAQKVSGSEFGSQEVRTGDGGFQLPSQAALFSDYTPHSVTIKLKQFEENPFTWGTGERQVSSTVMELSLQQNNINEALAFNNLTEDFVITIPGSSKNKMATKNITFYSRGNKTAVYHFYNLTDMAEGFMVTIIPLNTSVVYGVSGRYDDRPDDQNYSVSMETYVLPEQCALMKTLSGDEDDVDKTQATMFIKGQRDPAQYYVKVRILGPATECGDEEETDLWDSEEGGFFAYEIQWARLRCVYWNETQETWLTDGCAISNKSTINSTICHCNHLTAFGSDVITPPSKANFGELKFSDVGDSGAVVTAVCVEFWIFVLTMVAIKEMARWKKKLNELDDLQHGDPAHLYIRAGAAENAGKESSIAFKLFGDATTT
;
A
#
# COMPACT_ATOMS: atom_id res chain seq x y z
N MET A 1 4.59 12.08 -35.90
CA MET A 1 4.37 13.35 -35.16
C MET A 1 4.10 13.08 -33.66
N MET A 2 4.57 11.96 -33.10
CA MET A 2 4.39 11.57 -31.69
C MET A 2 5.70 11.09 -31.02
N GLU A 3 6.87 11.39 -31.62
CA GLU A 3 8.19 11.25 -30.96
C GLU A 3 8.56 12.52 -30.16
N THR A 4 7.72 13.54 -30.17
CA THR A 4 8.03 14.86 -29.61
C THR A 4 7.55 15.07 -28.18
N THR A 5 6.68 14.21 -27.63
CA THR A 5 6.13 14.38 -26.27
C THR A 5 7.05 13.77 -25.21
N THR A 6 7.44 12.51 -25.35
CA THR A 6 8.36 11.83 -24.41
C THR A 6 9.74 12.48 -24.38
N ALA A 7 10.29 12.84 -25.53
CA ALA A 7 11.58 13.54 -25.63
C ALA A 7 11.50 15.00 -25.10
N ALA A 8 10.31 15.60 -25.05
CA ALA A 8 10.12 16.95 -24.48
C ALA A 8 9.98 16.91 -22.95
N GLU A 9 9.28 15.90 -22.40
CA GLU A 9 9.23 15.63 -20.96
C GLU A 9 10.61 15.24 -20.42
N GLU A 10 11.33 14.35 -21.12
CA GLU A 10 12.69 13.95 -20.75
C GLU A 10 13.67 15.14 -20.73
N ASN A 11 13.54 16.06 -21.69
CA ASN A 11 14.32 17.30 -21.74
C ASN A 11 13.85 18.37 -20.72
N ALA A 12 12.65 18.23 -20.16
CA ALA A 12 12.14 19.11 -19.10
C ALA A 12 12.66 18.67 -17.73
N GLU A 13 12.66 17.37 -17.44
CA GLU A 13 13.20 16.82 -16.18
C GLU A 13 14.70 17.06 -16.02
N ASP A 14 15.49 16.85 -17.08
CA ASP A 14 16.95 17.11 -17.05
C ASP A 14 17.25 18.59 -16.78
N LYS A 15 16.47 19.51 -17.36
CA LYS A 15 16.60 20.96 -17.09
C LYS A 15 16.17 21.31 -15.67
N ALA A 16 15.15 20.65 -15.14
CA ALA A 16 14.71 20.84 -13.77
C ALA A 16 15.79 20.39 -12.78
N LEU A 17 16.44 19.25 -13.04
CA LEU A 17 17.59 18.77 -12.27
C LEU A 17 18.75 19.77 -12.27
N ASP A 18 19.16 20.27 -13.44
CA ASP A 18 20.22 21.29 -13.56
C ASP A 18 19.86 22.57 -12.78
N LEU A 19 18.59 22.97 -12.82
CA LEU A 19 18.09 24.14 -12.09
C LEU A 19 18.13 23.91 -10.58
N LEU A 20 17.70 22.75 -10.09
CA LEU A 20 17.72 22.39 -8.67
C LEU A 20 19.17 22.34 -8.14
N GLU A 21 20.09 21.74 -8.89
CA GLU A 21 21.51 21.71 -8.53
C GLU A 21 22.07 23.15 -8.41
N SER A 22 21.74 24.02 -9.37
CA SER A 22 22.12 25.44 -9.35
C SER A 22 21.53 26.20 -8.16
N ILE A 23 20.22 26.05 -7.91
CA ILE A 23 19.53 26.67 -6.76
C ILE A 23 20.19 26.23 -5.45
N THR A 24 20.51 24.94 -5.34
CA THR A 24 21.16 24.40 -4.15
C THR A 24 22.50 25.10 -3.88
N THR A 25 23.28 25.43 -4.91
CA THR A 25 24.55 26.16 -4.71
C THR A 25 24.36 27.62 -4.30
N THR A 26 23.24 28.26 -4.67
CA THR A 26 23.00 29.68 -4.43
C THR A 26 22.26 29.95 -3.12
N LEU A 27 21.45 29.00 -2.64
CA LEU A 27 20.71 29.09 -1.38
C LEU A 27 21.59 29.36 -0.16
N ASP A 28 22.84 28.89 -0.15
CA ASP A 28 23.79 29.14 0.93
C ASP A 28 24.14 30.64 1.08
N GLU A 29 23.91 31.44 0.03
CA GLU A 29 24.19 32.88 -0.01
C GLU A 29 22.95 33.75 0.27
N VAL A 30 21.74 33.15 0.34
CA VAL A 30 20.48 33.87 0.50
C VAL A 30 20.14 34.03 1.98
N ASP A 31 20.13 35.27 2.46
CA ASP A 31 19.69 35.60 3.80
C ASP A 31 18.16 35.55 3.91
N MET A 32 17.63 34.51 4.57
CA MET A 32 16.20 34.35 4.84
C MET A 32 15.74 34.97 6.18
N SER A 33 16.57 35.82 6.80
CA SER A 33 16.22 36.53 8.05
C SER A 33 15.04 37.48 7.91
N ASP A 34 14.82 38.02 6.71
CA ASP A 34 13.72 38.94 6.45
C ASP A 34 12.43 38.16 6.10
N PRO A 35 11.34 38.33 6.86
CA PRO A 35 10.08 37.64 6.60
C PRO A 35 9.52 37.87 5.19
N ALA A 36 9.73 39.05 4.60
CA ALA A 36 9.25 39.33 3.24
C ALA A 36 10.06 38.57 2.18
N THR A 37 11.35 38.41 2.38
CA THR A 37 12.24 37.59 1.53
C THR A 37 11.90 36.11 1.65
N LEU A 38 11.62 35.62 2.86
CA LEU A 38 11.18 34.23 3.09
C LEU A 38 9.86 33.92 2.38
N GLU A 39 8.86 34.80 2.48
CA GLU A 39 7.56 34.59 1.81
C GLU A 39 7.65 34.71 0.28
N SER A 40 8.41 35.68 -0.23
CA SER A 40 8.49 35.91 -1.68
C SER A 40 9.41 34.92 -2.38
N VAL A 41 10.68 34.84 -1.98
CA VAL A 41 11.68 33.97 -2.60
C VAL A 41 11.50 32.53 -2.13
N GLY A 42 11.40 32.33 -0.82
CA GLY A 42 11.20 31.00 -0.24
C GLY A 42 9.88 30.39 -0.67
N GLY A 43 8.78 31.16 -0.65
CA GLY A 43 7.46 30.69 -1.09
C GLY A 43 7.44 30.28 -2.57
N SER A 44 8.02 31.10 -3.46
CA SER A 44 8.08 30.78 -4.91
C SER A 44 8.95 29.55 -5.20
N LEU A 45 10.06 29.40 -4.45
CA LEU A 45 10.92 28.23 -4.57
C LEU A 45 10.21 26.97 -4.05
N LEU A 46 9.53 27.05 -2.92
CA LEU A 46 8.76 25.94 -2.35
C LEU A 46 7.67 25.48 -3.31
N GLU A 47 6.96 26.42 -3.93
CA GLU A 47 5.95 26.12 -4.96
C GLU A 47 6.56 25.39 -6.16
N SER A 48 7.70 25.88 -6.66
CA SER A 48 8.40 25.26 -7.79
C SER A 48 8.85 23.83 -7.48
N VAL A 49 9.45 23.62 -6.30
CA VAL A 49 9.85 22.27 -5.85
C VAL A 49 8.63 21.36 -5.66
N GLY A 50 7.55 21.88 -5.09
CA GLY A 50 6.30 21.17 -4.92
C GLY A 50 5.73 20.64 -6.23
N THR A 51 5.62 21.51 -7.26
CA THR A 51 5.16 21.10 -8.60
C THR A 51 6.05 20.07 -9.28
N LEU A 52 7.35 20.02 -8.96
CA LEU A 52 8.26 18.99 -9.49
C LEU A 52 8.11 17.65 -8.77
N LEU A 53 7.61 17.66 -7.52
CA LEU A 53 7.38 16.47 -6.71
C LEU A 53 6.01 15.85 -6.95
N GLU A 54 5.06 16.57 -7.56
CA GLU A 54 3.81 15.98 -8.06
C GLU A 54 4.12 14.91 -9.12
N ASP A 55 3.38 13.80 -9.12
CA ASP A 55 3.56 12.69 -10.06
C ASP A 55 2.58 12.86 -11.25
N PRO A 56 3.06 12.92 -12.50
CA PRO A 56 2.18 13.05 -13.66
C PRO A 56 1.26 11.83 -13.90
N GLU A 57 1.54 10.66 -13.29
CA GLU A 57 0.79 9.43 -13.59
C GLU A 57 -0.58 9.30 -12.89
N THR A 58 -0.92 10.16 -11.92
CA THR A 58 -2.19 10.03 -11.18
C THR A 58 -3.45 10.22 -12.03
N ASP A 59 -3.34 10.81 -13.22
CA ASP A 59 -4.46 11.03 -14.14
C ASP A 59 -4.70 9.87 -15.13
N ALA A 60 -3.83 8.85 -15.13
CA ALA A 60 -3.93 7.74 -16.09
C ALA A 60 -4.85 6.59 -15.62
N GLU A 61 -4.96 6.35 -14.30
CA GLU A 61 -5.83 5.29 -13.76
C GLU A 61 -7.32 5.69 -13.68
N GLU A 62 -7.64 7.00 -13.65
CA GLU A 62 -9.04 7.47 -13.65
C GLU A 62 -9.69 7.51 -15.05
N ALA A 63 -8.92 7.29 -16.12
CA ALA A 63 -9.44 7.26 -17.50
C ALA A 63 -9.87 5.85 -17.98
N ALA A 64 -9.83 4.83 -17.11
CA ALA A 64 -10.16 3.45 -17.49
C ALA A 64 -11.64 3.06 -17.29
N ASP A 65 -12.50 3.96 -16.78
CA ASP A 65 -13.94 3.70 -16.57
C ASP A 65 -14.85 4.33 -17.63
N ASP A 66 -14.33 5.20 -18.51
CA ASP A 66 -15.06 5.66 -19.70
C ASP A 66 -14.45 4.98 -20.93
N GLY A 67 -15.25 4.11 -21.57
CA GLY A 67 -14.86 3.24 -22.67
C GLY A 67 -14.45 3.96 -23.96
N ASP A 68 -13.29 4.64 -23.92
CA ASP A 68 -12.55 5.08 -25.08
C ASP A 68 -11.11 4.54 -24.97
N PRO A 69 -10.71 3.53 -25.77
CA PRO A 69 -9.35 3.01 -25.72
C PRO A 69 -8.40 4.11 -26.21
N LYS A 70 -7.77 4.81 -25.27
CA LYS A 70 -6.59 5.64 -25.55
C LYS A 70 -5.59 4.77 -26.29
N ALA A 71 -5.22 5.25 -27.47
CA ALA A 71 -4.49 4.54 -28.50
C ALA A 71 -3.27 3.78 -27.97
N ASP A 72 -3.22 2.48 -28.26
CA ASP A 72 -2.00 1.68 -28.21
C ASP A 72 -0.85 2.46 -28.88
N PRO A 73 0.30 2.65 -28.21
CA PRO A 73 1.47 3.18 -28.88
C PRO A 73 1.86 2.17 -29.95
N ALA A 74 1.93 2.61 -31.20
CA ALA A 74 2.23 1.79 -32.37
C ALA A 74 3.30 0.75 -32.03
N GLU A 75 2.87 -0.49 -31.82
CA GLU A 75 3.77 -1.58 -31.50
C GLU A 75 4.77 -1.68 -32.65
N ASP A 76 6.05 -1.65 -32.33
CA ASP A 76 7.07 -2.02 -33.30
C ASP A 76 6.89 -3.52 -33.59
N GLU A 77 6.08 -3.84 -34.60
CA GLU A 77 5.75 -5.21 -35.03
C GLU A 77 7.00 -6.03 -35.36
N SER A 78 8.18 -5.39 -35.45
CA SER A 78 9.46 -6.05 -35.67
C SER A 78 10.09 -6.69 -34.42
N LEU A 79 9.62 -6.34 -33.21
CA LEU A 79 10.17 -6.85 -31.94
C LEU A 79 9.39 -8.07 -31.43
N SER A 80 10.13 -9.08 -30.98
CA SER A 80 9.54 -10.23 -30.30
C SER A 80 8.88 -9.82 -28.97
N PRO A 81 7.89 -10.57 -28.47
CA PRO A 81 7.25 -10.29 -27.17
C PRO A 81 8.23 -10.17 -26.01
N GLU A 82 9.32 -10.95 -26.02
CA GLU A 82 10.38 -10.88 -25.01
C GLU A 82 11.19 -9.59 -25.10
N GLU A 83 11.56 -9.16 -26.31
CA GLU A 83 12.29 -7.91 -26.53
C GLU A 83 11.44 -6.68 -26.19
N ARG A 84 10.13 -6.73 -26.45
CA ARG A 84 9.19 -5.69 -26.02
C ARG A 84 9.14 -5.58 -24.49
N LEU A 85 8.97 -6.71 -23.80
CA LEU A 85 8.93 -6.74 -22.34
C LEU A 85 10.25 -6.22 -21.72
N GLN A 86 11.39 -6.59 -22.32
CA GLN A 86 12.70 -6.09 -21.89
C GLN A 86 12.85 -4.59 -22.12
N LYS A 87 12.43 -4.08 -23.29
CA LYS A 87 12.50 -2.65 -23.62
C LYS A 87 11.60 -1.82 -22.72
N THR A 88 10.35 -2.26 -22.49
CA THR A 88 9.43 -1.61 -21.55
C THR A 88 9.97 -1.65 -20.11
N GLY A 89 10.53 -2.79 -19.69
CA GLY A 89 11.16 -2.91 -18.38
C GLY A 89 12.36 -1.98 -18.20
N GLN A 90 13.19 -1.84 -19.24
CA GLN A 90 14.35 -0.95 -19.23
C GLN A 90 13.93 0.53 -19.22
N GLN A 91 12.92 0.91 -20.01
CA GLN A 91 12.35 2.26 -20.00
C GLN A 91 11.79 2.64 -18.63
N LYS A 92 11.01 1.73 -18.01
CA LYS A 92 10.46 1.94 -16.66
C LYS A 92 11.56 2.11 -15.61
N GLN A 93 12.65 1.34 -15.69
CA GLN A 93 13.78 1.50 -14.78
C GLN A 93 14.50 2.84 -14.96
N GLU A 94 14.66 3.30 -16.20
CA GLU A 94 15.30 4.58 -16.49
C GLU A 94 14.47 5.77 -15.97
N GLU A 95 13.16 5.73 -16.20
CA GLU A 95 12.20 6.72 -15.68
C GLU A 95 12.19 6.75 -14.15
N GLN A 96 12.14 5.59 -13.50
CA GLN A 96 12.25 5.50 -12.04
C GLN A 96 13.58 6.07 -11.52
N ALA A 97 14.69 5.85 -12.22
CA ALA A 97 16.00 6.38 -11.82
C ALA A 97 16.06 7.92 -11.96
N LYS A 98 15.45 8.49 -13.01
CA LYS A 98 15.32 9.94 -13.20
C LYS A 98 14.46 10.56 -12.10
N ARG A 99 13.27 10.00 -11.88
CA ARG A 99 12.36 10.41 -10.78
C ARG A 99 13.06 10.37 -9.43
N ARG A 100 13.81 9.30 -9.14
CA ARG A 100 14.59 9.18 -7.89
C ARG A 100 15.58 10.34 -7.74
N LYS A 101 16.36 10.65 -8.79
CA LYS A 101 17.33 11.75 -8.75
C LYS A 101 16.64 13.09 -8.53
N LEU A 102 15.51 13.33 -9.22
CA LEU A 102 14.72 14.54 -9.08
C LEU A 102 14.23 14.74 -7.65
N VAL A 103 13.63 13.70 -7.04
CA VAL A 103 13.13 13.78 -5.65
C VAL A 103 14.27 13.99 -4.65
N GLN A 104 15.43 13.36 -4.85
CA GLN A 104 16.60 13.55 -3.99
C GLN A 104 17.11 14.99 -4.01
N GLU A 105 17.28 15.60 -5.19
CA GLU A 105 17.73 16.99 -5.30
C GLU A 105 16.67 17.99 -4.81
N SER A 106 15.39 17.72 -5.08
CA SER A 106 14.27 18.50 -4.53
C SER A 106 14.29 18.49 -3.00
N ARG A 107 14.42 17.32 -2.36
CA ARG A 107 14.51 17.22 -0.88
C ARG A 107 15.73 17.95 -0.33
N ARG A 108 16.86 17.92 -1.04
CA ARG A 108 18.10 18.64 -0.68
C ARG A 108 17.90 20.16 -0.74
N VAL A 109 17.16 20.68 -1.72
CA VAL A 109 16.76 22.10 -1.78
C VAL A 109 15.90 22.46 -0.56
N LEU A 110 14.90 21.63 -0.22
CA LEU A 110 14.04 21.87 0.95
C LEU A 110 14.84 21.87 2.26
N GLU A 111 15.81 20.97 2.42
CA GLU A 111 16.69 20.95 3.59
C GLU A 111 17.49 22.25 3.74
N LYS A 112 18.02 22.79 2.64
CA LYS A 112 18.74 24.06 2.67
C LYS A 112 17.83 25.23 3.04
N MET A 113 16.58 25.23 2.57
CA MET A 113 15.60 26.24 2.96
C MET A 113 15.31 26.15 4.46
N GLU A 114 15.13 24.96 5.01
CA GLU A 114 14.96 24.76 6.46
C GLU A 114 16.19 25.22 7.25
N ASP A 115 17.41 24.91 6.77
CA ASP A 115 18.65 25.39 7.38
C ASP A 115 18.71 26.92 7.41
N ALA A 116 18.39 27.57 6.30
CA ALA A 116 18.35 29.03 6.21
C ALA A 116 17.31 29.63 7.17
N ILE A 117 16.12 29.02 7.30
CA ILE A 117 15.11 29.44 8.29
C ILE A 117 15.67 29.29 9.71
N VAL A 118 16.24 28.13 10.04
CA VAL A 118 16.74 27.80 11.39
C VAL A 118 17.84 28.74 11.86
N GLN A 119 18.72 29.20 10.97
CA GLN A 119 19.81 30.13 11.32
C GLN A 119 19.31 31.43 11.95
N THR A 120 18.08 31.83 11.65
CA THR A 120 17.45 33.06 12.13
C THR A 120 16.73 32.87 13.48
N LEU A 121 16.48 31.62 13.87
CA LEU A 121 15.65 31.26 15.00
C LEU A 121 16.42 31.27 16.33
N LYS A 122 15.78 31.84 17.35
CA LYS A 122 16.24 31.77 18.74
C LYS A 122 15.48 30.67 19.48
N PRO A 123 16.11 29.95 20.43
CA PRO A 123 15.41 28.99 21.27
C PRO A 123 14.19 29.63 21.96
N GLY A 124 13.02 28.99 21.84
CA GLY A 124 11.74 29.46 22.40
C GLY A 124 10.97 30.44 21.52
N ALA A 125 11.48 30.79 20.33
CA ALA A 125 10.70 31.51 19.33
C ALA A 125 9.55 30.64 18.79
N PRO A 126 8.43 31.24 18.33
CA PRO A 126 7.37 30.50 17.65
C PRO A 126 7.90 29.84 16.37
N ALA A 127 7.25 28.73 15.98
CA ALA A 127 7.57 28.03 14.74
C ALA A 127 7.35 28.92 13.52
N VAL A 128 8.27 28.84 12.56
CA VAL A 128 8.13 29.45 11.23
C VAL A 128 7.66 28.35 10.29
N THR A 129 6.51 28.58 9.65
CA THR A 129 5.88 27.61 8.74
C THR A 129 5.66 28.26 7.39
N LEU A 130 6.08 27.58 6.32
CA LEU A 130 5.91 27.99 4.93
C LEU A 130 5.17 26.88 4.19
N SER A 131 4.07 27.21 3.51
CA SER A 131 3.24 26.23 2.80
C SER A 131 2.86 26.73 1.42
N ARG A 132 3.31 26.03 0.37
CA ARG A 132 3.06 26.31 -1.05
C ARG A 132 3.23 25.04 -1.89
N GLY A 133 2.48 24.92 -2.99
CA GLY A 133 2.62 23.83 -3.97
C GLY A 133 2.57 22.42 -3.37
N GLY A 134 1.62 22.15 -2.47
CA GLY A 134 1.51 20.82 -1.83
C GLY A 134 2.63 20.45 -0.86
N VAL A 135 3.56 21.37 -0.54
CA VAL A 135 4.62 21.16 0.43
C VAL A 135 4.51 22.15 1.58
N THR A 136 4.64 21.65 2.80
CA THR A 136 4.73 22.47 4.01
C THR A 136 6.06 22.21 4.71
N LEU A 137 6.82 23.27 4.96
CA LEU A 137 8.01 23.27 5.79
C LEU A 137 7.70 23.99 7.10
N SER A 138 8.08 23.40 8.23
CA SER A 138 7.97 24.03 9.54
C SER A 138 9.27 23.84 10.32
N ALA A 139 9.80 24.93 10.85
CA ALA A 139 11.02 24.89 11.64
C ALA A 139 10.86 25.67 12.94
N GLN A 140 11.36 25.08 14.03
CA GLN A 140 11.39 25.71 15.35
C GLN A 140 12.67 25.32 16.10
N LYS A 141 13.10 26.18 17.01
CA LYS A 141 14.21 25.91 17.93
C LYS A 141 13.71 25.98 19.35
N VAL A 142 13.89 24.93 20.11
CA VAL A 142 13.38 24.81 21.48
C VAL A 142 14.50 24.57 22.47
N SER A 143 14.29 25.00 23.72
CA SER A 143 15.22 24.67 24.81
C SER A 143 15.22 23.17 25.03
N GLY A 144 16.40 22.56 25.22
CA GLY A 144 16.45 21.12 25.46
C GLY A 144 15.83 20.70 26.79
N SER A 145 15.49 21.61 27.70
CA SER A 145 14.69 21.30 28.90
C SER A 145 13.18 21.20 28.63
N GLU A 146 12.69 21.75 27.52
CA GLU A 146 11.26 21.93 27.23
C GLU A 146 10.78 21.12 26.01
N PHE A 147 11.69 20.43 25.32
CA PHE A 147 11.37 19.77 24.05
C PHE A 147 10.65 18.42 24.20
N GLY A 148 10.83 17.73 25.32
CA GLY A 148 10.28 16.39 25.53
C GLY A 148 8.75 16.41 25.60
N SER A 149 8.09 15.42 25.00
CA SER A 149 6.62 15.32 24.97
C SER A 149 5.92 16.49 24.29
N GLN A 150 6.65 17.31 23.53
CA GLN A 150 6.09 18.40 22.76
C GLN A 150 5.30 17.88 21.56
N GLU A 151 4.23 18.60 21.22
CA GLU A 151 3.51 18.41 19.97
C GLU A 151 3.99 19.41 18.91
N VAL A 152 4.29 18.91 17.73
CA VAL A 152 4.78 19.67 16.57
C VAL A 152 3.78 19.45 15.45
N ARG A 153 3.14 20.51 14.95
CA ARG A 153 2.03 20.40 14.00
C ARG A 153 2.27 21.20 12.72
N THR A 154 1.74 20.69 11.62
CA THR A 154 1.60 21.36 10.33
C THR A 154 0.17 21.18 9.86
N GLY A 155 -0.67 22.22 10.02
CA GLY A 155 -2.10 22.14 9.70
C GLY A 155 -2.78 20.94 10.38
N ASP A 156 -3.19 19.96 9.56
CA ASP A 156 -3.93 18.77 9.98
C ASP A 156 -3.02 17.61 10.44
N GLY A 157 -1.72 17.67 10.14
CA GLY A 157 -0.73 16.66 10.49
C GLY A 157 0.18 17.07 11.65
N GLY A 158 0.93 16.11 12.19
CA GLY A 158 1.93 16.41 13.22
C GLY A 158 2.54 15.22 13.93
N PHE A 159 3.47 15.53 14.83
CA PHE A 159 4.20 14.60 15.67
C PHE A 159 4.05 14.98 17.14
N GLN A 160 3.72 14.01 17.98
CA GLN A 160 3.98 14.07 19.40
C GLN A 160 5.32 13.38 19.66
N LEU A 161 6.26 14.14 20.20
CA LEU A 161 7.60 13.63 20.49
C LEU A 161 7.56 12.72 21.74
N PRO A 162 8.41 11.69 21.81
CA PRO A 162 8.67 10.97 23.05
C PRO A 162 9.19 11.89 24.17
N SER A 163 9.27 11.34 25.38
CA SER A 163 9.89 12.06 26.50
C SER A 163 11.36 12.41 26.20
N GLN A 164 11.85 13.44 26.89
CA GLN A 164 13.27 13.80 26.82
C GLN A 164 14.15 12.60 27.16
N ALA A 165 13.78 11.80 28.16
CA ALA A 165 14.58 10.67 28.61
C ALA A 165 14.65 9.55 27.55
N ALA A 166 13.60 9.38 26.74
CA ALA A 166 13.59 8.41 25.64
C ALA A 166 14.49 8.87 24.48
N LEU A 167 14.52 10.16 24.17
CA LEU A 167 15.31 10.70 23.05
C LEU A 167 16.77 11.01 23.42
N PHE A 168 17.02 11.47 24.64
CA PHE A 168 18.36 11.74 25.17
C PHE A 168 18.49 11.19 26.59
N SER A 169 18.83 9.90 26.70
CA SER A 169 18.93 9.21 27.99
C SER A 169 20.06 9.75 28.88
N ASP A 170 21.18 10.13 28.26
CA ASP A 170 22.45 10.34 28.97
C ASP A 170 22.82 11.82 29.16
N TYR A 171 22.09 12.74 28.49
CA TYR A 171 22.36 14.17 28.56
C TYR A 171 21.14 14.99 28.12
N THR A 172 21.15 16.28 28.45
CA THR A 172 20.18 17.24 27.93
C THR A 172 20.89 18.20 26.99
N PRO A 173 20.52 18.27 25.69
CA PRO A 173 21.07 19.27 24.79
C PRO A 173 20.67 20.69 25.25
N HIS A 174 21.43 21.72 24.88
CA HIS A 174 21.07 23.09 25.24
C HIS A 174 19.87 23.57 24.43
N SER A 175 19.83 23.18 23.15
CA SER A 175 18.70 23.44 22.26
C SER A 175 18.52 22.29 21.30
N VAL A 176 17.28 22.07 20.89
CA VAL A 176 16.90 21.11 19.85
C VAL A 176 16.26 21.91 18.73
N THR A 177 16.78 21.75 17.53
CA THR A 177 16.14 22.24 16.30
C THR A 177 15.22 21.14 15.81
N ILE A 178 13.98 21.51 15.52
CA ILE A 178 12.94 20.62 15.03
C ILE A 178 12.55 21.14 13.65
N LYS A 179 12.65 20.27 12.64
CA LYS A 179 12.26 20.52 11.26
C LYS A 179 11.22 19.49 10.85
N LEU A 180 10.11 19.95 10.30
CA LEU A 180 8.97 19.14 9.90
C LEU A 180 8.65 19.46 8.45
N LYS A 181 8.69 18.44 7.60
CA LYS A 181 8.23 18.50 6.21
C LYS A 181 6.96 17.69 6.07
N GLN A 182 6.00 18.25 5.36
CA GLN A 182 4.79 17.55 4.96
C GLN A 182 4.64 17.69 3.45
N PHE A 183 4.42 16.57 2.78
CA PHE A 183 4.07 16.47 1.37
C PHE A 183 2.61 16.05 1.27
N GLU A 184 1.80 16.81 0.54
CA GLU A 184 0.38 16.50 0.34
C GLU A 184 0.20 15.22 -0.49
N GLU A 185 1.09 15.02 -1.46
CA GLU A 185 1.22 13.79 -2.24
C GLU A 185 2.50 13.03 -1.87
N ASN A 186 2.52 11.73 -2.14
CA ASN A 186 3.68 10.89 -1.85
C ASN A 186 4.81 11.17 -2.86
N PRO A 187 5.97 11.73 -2.45
CA PRO A 187 7.09 11.93 -3.36
C PRO A 187 7.84 10.63 -3.67
N PHE A 188 7.67 9.57 -2.88
CA PHE A 188 8.33 8.27 -3.04
C PHE A 188 7.43 7.30 -3.82
N THR A 189 7.29 7.56 -5.13
CA THR A 189 6.44 6.78 -6.02
C THR A 189 7.13 5.58 -6.67
N TRP A 190 8.45 5.45 -6.47
CA TRP A 190 9.21 4.27 -6.88
C TRP A 190 9.31 3.24 -5.75
N GLY A 191 9.73 2.03 -6.11
CA GLY A 191 10.01 0.96 -5.16
C GLY A 191 9.49 -0.40 -5.61
N THR A 192 9.95 -1.44 -4.91
CA THR A 192 9.64 -2.84 -5.25
C THR A 192 8.53 -3.45 -4.38
N GLY A 193 7.87 -2.63 -3.56
CA GLY A 193 6.83 -3.06 -2.62
C GLY A 193 5.42 -3.11 -3.23
N GLU A 194 4.56 -3.94 -2.64
CA GLU A 194 3.12 -4.01 -2.99
C GLU A 194 2.30 -2.84 -2.42
N ARG A 195 2.92 -1.94 -1.64
CA ARG A 195 2.24 -0.89 -0.88
C ARG A 195 2.27 0.41 -1.68
N GLN A 196 1.10 0.95 -1.99
CA GLN A 196 0.92 2.25 -2.64
C GLN A 196 0.46 3.26 -1.60
N VAL A 197 1.36 4.16 -1.19
CA VAL A 197 1.01 5.22 -0.22
C VAL A 197 0.21 6.28 -0.94
N SER A 198 -1.07 6.40 -0.56
CA SER A 198 -2.04 7.34 -1.12
C SER A 198 -2.29 8.55 -0.22
N SER A 199 -1.67 8.60 0.96
CA SER A 199 -1.79 9.72 1.90
C SER A 199 -0.68 10.75 1.73
N THR A 200 -0.80 11.81 2.53
CA THR A 200 0.31 12.73 2.83
C THR A 200 1.51 11.98 3.39
N VAL A 201 2.72 12.51 3.14
CA VAL A 201 3.98 11.99 3.68
C VAL A 201 4.57 13.02 4.66
N MET A 202 4.94 12.54 5.84
CA MET A 202 5.41 13.35 6.97
C MET A 202 6.87 12.99 7.28
N GLU A 203 7.76 13.98 7.31
CA GLU A 203 9.15 13.82 7.72
C GLU A 203 9.48 14.75 8.88
N LEU A 204 10.04 14.20 9.96
CA LEU A 204 10.52 14.99 11.08
C LEU A 204 12.03 14.77 11.24
N SER A 205 12.77 15.86 11.36
CA SER A 205 14.22 15.86 11.60
C SER A 205 14.53 16.65 12.87
N LEU A 206 15.32 16.02 13.75
CA LEU A 206 15.76 16.60 15.00
C LEU A 206 17.27 16.81 14.94
N GLN A 207 17.74 18.01 15.26
CA GLN A 207 19.16 18.35 15.35
C GLN A 207 19.48 18.91 16.73
N GLN A 208 20.65 18.57 17.27
CA GLN A 208 21.07 19.04 18.58
C GLN A 208 22.01 20.23 18.51
N ASN A 209 21.79 21.20 19.40
CA ASN A 209 22.61 22.38 19.56
C ASN A 209 22.74 23.17 18.24
N ASN A 210 23.97 23.41 17.77
CA ASN A 210 24.26 24.00 16.46
C ASN A 210 25.04 22.98 15.58
N ILE A 211 24.78 21.69 15.78
CA ILE A 211 25.35 20.63 14.95
C ILE A 211 24.37 20.41 13.80
N ASN A 212 24.80 20.71 12.58
CA ASN A 212 24.01 20.52 11.36
C ASN A 212 23.98 19.06 10.92
N GLU A 213 23.66 18.15 11.84
CA GLU A 213 23.54 16.73 11.59
C GLU A 213 22.23 16.23 12.20
N ALA A 214 21.41 15.57 11.37
CA ALA A 214 20.15 14.99 11.80
C ALA A 214 20.40 13.77 12.70
N LEU A 215 19.65 13.70 13.80
CA LEU A 215 19.70 12.58 14.72
C LEU A 215 18.89 11.41 14.17
N ALA A 216 19.52 10.24 14.13
CA ALA A 216 18.83 8.99 13.82
C ALA A 216 18.34 8.32 15.11
N PHE A 217 17.05 7.97 15.13
CA PHE A 217 16.44 7.24 16.25
C PHE A 217 15.89 5.91 15.73
N ASN A 218 16.24 4.82 16.40
CA ASN A 218 15.77 3.48 16.08
C ASN A 218 15.55 2.71 17.37
N ASN A 219 14.48 1.91 17.45
CA ASN A 219 14.16 1.06 18.61
C ASN A 219 14.07 1.84 19.94
N LEU A 220 13.41 2.99 19.90
CA LEU A 220 13.10 3.75 21.11
C LEU A 220 12.19 2.97 22.06
N THR A 221 12.27 3.30 23.35
CA THR A 221 11.39 2.76 24.39
C THR A 221 10.02 3.42 24.43
N GLU A 222 9.92 4.64 23.89
CA GLU A 222 8.70 5.40 23.75
C GLU A 222 8.55 5.80 22.28
N ASP A 223 7.33 5.69 21.76
CA ASP A 223 7.03 5.91 20.36
C ASP A 223 6.77 7.39 20.06
N PHE A 224 7.15 7.83 18.87
CA PHE A 224 6.57 9.02 18.26
C PHE A 224 5.10 8.75 17.94
N VAL A 225 4.20 9.66 18.33
CA VAL A 225 2.79 9.60 17.89
C VAL A 225 2.62 10.51 16.69
N ILE A 226 2.36 9.93 15.54
CA ILE A 226 2.35 10.61 14.25
C ILE A 226 0.91 10.68 13.78
N THR A 227 0.41 11.88 13.51
CA THR A 227 -0.89 12.09 12.90
C THR A 227 -0.67 12.40 11.42
N ILE A 228 -1.06 11.47 10.56
CA ILE A 228 -0.89 11.54 9.11
C ILE A 228 -2.26 11.90 8.49
N PRO A 229 -2.40 13.10 7.89
CA PRO A 229 -3.61 13.46 7.16
C PRO A 229 -3.90 12.48 6.02
N GLY A 230 -5.16 12.07 5.92
CA GLY A 230 -5.67 11.28 4.81
C GLY A 230 -5.87 12.14 3.56
N SER A 231 -5.89 11.50 2.39
CA SER A 231 -6.20 12.16 1.13
C SER A 231 -7.71 12.33 0.98
N SER A 232 -8.15 13.41 0.31
CA SER A 232 -9.54 13.62 -0.07
C SER A 232 -10.08 12.52 -1.00
N LYS A 233 -9.18 11.79 -1.69
CA LYS A 233 -9.50 10.64 -2.54
C LYS A 233 -9.87 9.39 -1.74
N ASN A 234 -9.54 9.34 -0.44
CA ASN A 234 -9.81 8.18 0.39
C ASN A 234 -11.33 7.96 0.53
N LYS A 235 -11.79 6.77 0.16
CA LYS A 235 -13.19 6.34 0.34
C LYS A 235 -13.21 5.01 1.05
N MET A 236 -14.28 4.69 1.76
CA MET A 236 -14.48 3.34 2.29
C MET A 236 -15.07 2.47 1.18
N ALA A 237 -14.70 1.20 1.14
CA ALA A 237 -15.40 0.23 0.31
C ALA A 237 -16.78 -0.01 0.92
N THR A 238 -17.80 -0.13 0.08
CA THR A 238 -19.19 -0.25 0.53
C THR A 238 -19.87 -1.46 -0.11
N LYS A 239 -20.73 -2.16 0.64
CA LYS A 239 -21.56 -3.25 0.13
C LYS A 239 -22.87 -3.39 0.89
N ASN A 240 -23.96 -3.59 0.15
CA ASN A 240 -25.25 -3.96 0.75
C ASN A 240 -25.32 -5.47 0.98
N ILE A 241 -25.69 -5.85 2.21
CA ILE A 241 -25.87 -7.23 2.62
C ILE A 241 -27.34 -7.44 2.94
N THR A 242 -27.95 -8.43 2.29
CA THR A 242 -29.30 -8.88 2.58
C THR A 242 -29.26 -10.30 3.14
N PHE A 243 -30.01 -10.56 4.20
CA PHE A 243 -30.08 -11.88 4.80
C PHE A 243 -31.46 -12.14 5.39
N TYR A 244 -31.85 -13.41 5.41
CA TYR A 244 -33.11 -13.86 5.99
C TYR A 244 -32.90 -14.22 7.47
N SER A 245 -33.67 -13.65 8.38
CA SER A 245 -33.62 -13.98 9.81
C SER A 245 -34.93 -14.55 10.30
N ARG A 246 -34.85 -15.64 11.08
CA ARG A 246 -35.99 -16.24 11.79
C ARG A 246 -35.79 -16.01 13.29
N GLY A 247 -36.28 -14.87 13.78
CA GLY A 247 -36.01 -14.37 15.13
C GLY A 247 -34.54 -13.99 15.35
N ASN A 248 -34.02 -14.18 16.57
CA ASN A 248 -32.65 -13.81 16.97
C ASN A 248 -31.57 -14.85 16.63
N LYS A 249 -31.92 -15.94 15.93
CA LYS A 249 -31.03 -17.10 15.72
C LYS A 249 -30.12 -16.98 14.51
N THR A 250 -30.41 -16.08 13.56
CA THR A 250 -29.60 -15.91 12.36
C THR A 250 -28.61 -14.76 12.54
N ALA A 251 -27.36 -15.00 12.20
CA ALA A 251 -26.31 -14.00 12.19
C ALA A 251 -25.47 -14.11 10.93
N VAL A 252 -25.03 -12.96 10.41
CA VAL A 252 -24.07 -12.86 9.31
C VAL A 252 -22.69 -12.58 9.91
N TYR A 253 -21.66 -13.22 9.36
CA TYR A 253 -20.28 -13.05 9.81
C TYR A 253 -19.43 -12.48 8.68
N HIS A 254 -18.68 -11.42 8.99
CA HIS A 254 -17.60 -10.88 8.17
C HIS A 254 -16.28 -11.22 8.85
N PHE A 255 -15.22 -11.35 8.05
CA PHE A 255 -13.89 -11.63 8.58
C PHE A 255 -12.84 -10.73 7.95
N TYR A 256 -11.84 -10.35 8.74
CA TYR A 256 -10.75 -9.47 8.37
C TYR A 256 -9.43 -10.11 8.76
N ASN A 257 -8.50 -10.21 7.81
CA ASN A 257 -7.18 -10.78 8.06
C ASN A 257 -6.20 -9.66 8.41
N LEU A 258 -5.65 -9.72 9.61
CA LEU A 258 -4.65 -8.78 10.12
C LEU A 258 -3.28 -9.46 10.10
N THR A 259 -2.27 -8.80 9.55
CA THR A 259 -0.92 -9.35 9.37
C THR A 259 0.11 -8.77 10.31
N ASP A 260 -0.04 -7.51 10.75
CA ASP A 260 0.89 -6.86 11.67
C ASP A 260 0.19 -5.81 12.55
N MET A 261 0.91 -5.19 13.49
CA MET A 261 0.37 -4.17 14.42
C MET A 261 0.21 -2.78 13.80
N ALA A 262 0.89 -2.52 12.68
CA ALA A 262 0.87 -1.24 11.99
C ALA A 262 -0.39 -1.05 11.15
N GLU A 263 -1.21 -2.09 10.99
CA GLU A 263 -2.48 -2.03 10.29
C GLU A 263 -3.71 -2.18 11.18
N GLY A 264 -4.84 -1.74 10.64
CA GLY A 264 -6.15 -1.94 11.22
C GLY A 264 -7.26 -1.82 10.18
N PHE A 265 -8.44 -2.30 10.54
CA PHE A 265 -9.65 -2.13 9.72
C PHE A 265 -10.62 -1.20 10.42
N MET A 266 -11.07 -0.18 9.69
CA MET A 266 -12.25 0.58 10.07
C MET A 266 -13.45 -0.08 9.43
N VAL A 267 -14.47 -0.44 10.22
CA VAL A 267 -15.68 -1.12 9.76
C VAL A 267 -16.89 -0.39 10.30
N THR A 268 -17.83 -0.05 9.43
CA THR A 268 -19.09 0.60 9.77
C THR A 268 -20.27 -0.22 9.26
N ILE A 269 -21.25 -0.48 10.11
CA ILE A 269 -22.52 -1.13 9.76
C ILE A 269 -23.63 -0.09 9.84
N ILE A 270 -24.37 0.08 8.75
CA ILE A 270 -25.47 1.04 8.63
C ILE A 270 -26.76 0.28 8.31
N PRO A 271 -27.74 0.23 9.23
CA PRO A 271 -29.02 -0.43 8.99
C PRO A 271 -29.78 0.20 7.82
N LEU A 272 -30.39 -0.61 6.96
CA LEU A 272 -31.27 -0.14 5.87
C LEU A 272 -32.76 -0.34 6.19
N ASN A 273 -33.09 -1.16 7.19
CA ASN A 273 -34.45 -1.32 7.66
C ASN A 273 -34.73 -0.37 8.84
N THR A 274 -35.87 0.30 8.79
CA THR A 274 -36.37 1.12 9.89
C THR A 274 -37.00 0.27 10.99
N SER A 275 -36.95 0.75 12.23
CA SER A 275 -37.57 0.14 13.41
C SER A 275 -37.03 -1.24 13.78
N VAL A 276 -35.80 -1.58 13.39
CA VAL A 276 -35.15 -2.85 13.71
C VAL A 276 -33.77 -2.59 14.30
N VAL A 277 -33.47 -3.24 15.44
CA VAL A 277 -32.19 -3.18 16.13
C VAL A 277 -31.26 -4.27 15.63
N TYR A 278 -30.09 -3.85 15.14
CA TYR A 278 -28.99 -4.70 14.73
C TYR A 278 -27.96 -4.75 15.84
N GLY A 279 -27.59 -5.96 16.26
CA GLY A 279 -26.50 -6.22 17.19
C GLY A 279 -25.23 -6.52 16.41
N VAL A 280 -24.18 -5.73 16.66
CA VAL A 280 -22.86 -5.87 16.04
C VAL A 280 -21.87 -6.27 17.13
N SER A 281 -21.23 -7.41 16.97
CA SER A 281 -20.25 -7.93 17.92
C SER A 281 -19.00 -8.41 17.20
N GLY A 282 -17.84 -8.29 17.85
CA GLY A 282 -16.57 -8.62 17.23
C GLY A 282 -15.62 -9.37 18.15
N ARG A 283 -14.78 -10.24 17.58
CA ARG A 283 -13.81 -11.06 18.33
C ARG A 283 -12.65 -11.53 17.43
N TYR A 284 -11.46 -11.66 18.03
CA TYR A 284 -10.28 -12.24 17.38
C TYR A 284 -10.30 -13.77 17.41
N ASP A 285 -9.82 -14.38 16.33
CA ASP A 285 -9.53 -15.79 16.04
C ASP A 285 -10.68 -16.79 16.20
N ASP A 286 -11.84 -16.31 16.64
CA ASP A 286 -13.03 -17.12 16.84
C ASP A 286 -14.29 -16.28 16.64
N ARG A 287 -15.40 -16.96 16.34
CA ARG A 287 -16.69 -16.30 16.14
C ARG A 287 -17.23 -15.75 17.47
N PRO A 288 -17.80 -14.54 17.48
CA PRO A 288 -18.47 -14.02 18.66
C PRO A 288 -19.69 -14.87 19.00
N ASP A 289 -19.83 -15.25 20.27
CA ASP A 289 -21.08 -15.78 20.83
C ASP A 289 -21.72 -14.75 21.76
N ASP A 290 -22.87 -15.07 22.34
CA ASP A 290 -23.65 -14.10 23.12
C ASP A 290 -23.00 -13.76 24.49
N GLN A 291 -21.98 -14.51 24.91
CA GLN A 291 -21.23 -14.30 26.16
C GLN A 291 -19.74 -14.00 25.92
N ASN A 292 -19.23 -14.29 24.72
CA ASN A 292 -17.82 -14.23 24.38
C ASN A 292 -17.61 -13.34 23.15
N TYR A 293 -17.41 -12.05 23.42
CA TYR A 293 -17.13 -11.01 22.45
C TYR A 293 -16.11 -10.01 23.03
N SER A 294 -15.31 -9.39 22.16
CA SER A 294 -14.38 -8.33 22.54
C SER A 294 -15.03 -6.95 22.52
N VAL A 295 -15.94 -6.74 21.56
CA VAL A 295 -16.72 -5.52 21.39
C VAL A 295 -18.16 -5.92 21.06
N SER A 296 -19.14 -5.19 21.59
CA SER A 296 -20.55 -5.32 21.22
C SER A 296 -21.20 -3.94 21.23
N MET A 297 -22.00 -3.65 20.21
CA MET A 297 -22.76 -2.41 20.07
C MET A 297 -24.07 -2.68 19.32
N GLU A 298 -24.99 -1.74 19.39
CA GLU A 298 -26.30 -1.81 18.75
C GLU A 298 -26.47 -0.64 17.81
N THR A 299 -27.16 -0.86 16.69
CA THR A 299 -27.48 0.20 15.73
C THR A 299 -28.86 -0.02 15.10
N TYR A 300 -29.58 1.08 14.85
CA TYR A 300 -30.90 1.07 14.25
C TYR A 300 -31.21 2.41 13.58
N VAL A 301 -32.21 2.39 12.70
CA VAL A 301 -32.79 3.59 12.11
C VAL A 301 -34.24 3.70 12.57
N LEU A 302 -34.60 4.82 13.20
CA LEU A 302 -35.97 5.11 13.60
C LEU A 302 -36.76 5.73 12.44
N PRO A 303 -38.10 5.58 12.41
CA PRO A 303 -38.95 6.36 11.51
C PRO A 303 -38.75 7.87 11.69
N GLU A 304 -38.88 8.66 10.62
CA GLU A 304 -38.64 10.11 10.64
C GLU A 304 -39.39 10.84 11.76
N GLN A 305 -40.67 10.49 11.97
CA GLN A 305 -41.47 11.08 13.03
C GLN A 305 -40.92 10.81 14.43
N CYS A 306 -40.35 9.63 14.67
CA CYS A 306 -39.75 9.28 15.95
C CYS A 306 -38.40 9.96 16.13
N ALA A 307 -37.57 9.94 15.08
CA ALA A 307 -36.27 10.60 15.09
C ALA A 307 -36.42 12.09 15.39
N LEU A 308 -37.40 12.75 14.77
CA LEU A 308 -37.70 14.16 15.02
C LEU A 308 -38.16 14.40 16.47
N MET A 309 -39.07 13.57 17.00
CA MET A 309 -39.54 13.68 18.38
C MET A 309 -38.40 13.58 19.39
N LYS A 310 -37.41 12.71 19.12
CA LYS A 310 -36.24 12.49 19.98
C LYS A 310 -35.22 13.63 19.89
N THR A 311 -34.97 14.16 18.69
CA THR A 311 -34.14 15.37 18.53
C THR A 311 -34.74 16.55 19.28
N LEU A 312 -36.08 16.66 19.31
CA LEU A 312 -36.79 17.70 20.04
C LEU A 312 -36.83 17.48 21.56
N SER A 313 -36.69 16.24 22.05
CA SER A 313 -36.60 15.95 23.50
C SER A 313 -35.24 16.30 24.10
N GLY A 314 -34.22 16.57 23.27
CA GLY A 314 -32.87 16.91 23.72
C GLY A 314 -32.05 15.70 24.13
N ASP A 315 -32.47 14.49 23.77
CA ASP A 315 -31.71 13.25 23.98
C ASP A 315 -30.67 13.10 22.85
N GLU A 316 -29.54 13.80 22.97
CA GLU A 316 -28.44 13.79 21.98
C GLU A 316 -27.70 12.44 21.89
N ASP A 317 -27.92 11.51 22.83
CA ASP A 317 -27.25 10.20 22.91
C ASP A 317 -27.56 9.24 21.74
N ASP A 318 -28.52 9.56 20.86
CA ASP A 318 -29.05 8.61 19.87
C ASP A 318 -28.57 8.82 18.42
N VAL A 319 -27.96 9.98 18.12
CA VAL A 319 -27.34 10.21 16.81
C VAL A 319 -26.24 9.18 16.56
N ASP A 320 -25.56 8.75 17.63
CA ASP A 320 -24.47 7.77 17.65
C ASP A 320 -24.91 6.33 17.40
N LYS A 321 -26.22 6.01 17.39
CA LYS A 321 -26.72 4.64 17.15
C LYS A 321 -27.23 4.41 15.73
N THR A 322 -27.22 5.43 14.88
CA THR A 322 -27.63 5.28 13.46
C THR A 322 -26.66 4.43 12.65
N GLN A 323 -25.44 4.26 13.15
CA GLN A 323 -24.42 3.38 12.60
C GLN A 323 -23.59 2.75 13.72
N ALA A 324 -23.05 1.57 13.46
CA ALA A 324 -22.11 0.88 14.34
C ALA A 324 -20.71 0.92 13.71
N THR A 325 -19.83 1.79 14.20
CA THR A 325 -18.45 1.92 13.72
C THR A 325 -17.47 1.31 14.72
N MET A 326 -16.55 0.48 14.23
CA MET A 326 -15.48 -0.10 15.03
C MET A 326 -14.13 -0.03 14.32
N PHE A 327 -13.08 0.19 15.11
CA PHE A 327 -11.70 0.10 14.64
C PHE A 327 -11.06 -1.19 15.16
N ILE A 328 -10.73 -2.09 14.24
CA ILE A 328 -10.13 -3.38 14.51
C ILE A 328 -8.61 -3.23 14.35
N LYS A 329 -7.89 -3.18 15.47
CA LYS A 329 -6.43 -3.00 15.47
C LYS A 329 -5.72 -4.32 15.16
N GLY A 330 -4.64 -4.26 14.39
CA GLY A 330 -3.75 -5.38 14.14
C GLY A 330 -3.01 -5.87 15.39
N GLN A 331 -2.58 -7.13 15.35
CA GLN A 331 -1.83 -7.77 16.44
C GLN A 331 -0.42 -8.13 15.98
N ARG A 332 0.45 -8.49 16.94
CA ARG A 332 1.83 -8.87 16.65
C ARG A 332 1.91 -10.13 15.79
N ASP A 333 1.04 -11.09 16.08
CA ASP A 333 0.90 -12.31 15.30
C ASP A 333 -0.28 -12.16 14.34
N PRO A 334 -0.20 -12.75 13.12
CA PRO A 334 -1.31 -12.72 12.19
C PRO A 334 -2.59 -13.28 12.81
N ALA A 335 -3.66 -12.51 12.74
CA ALA A 335 -4.92 -12.82 13.40
C ALA A 335 -6.10 -12.64 12.45
N GLN A 336 -7.18 -13.36 12.70
CA GLN A 336 -8.44 -13.17 11.98
C GLN A 336 -9.46 -12.51 12.90
N TYR A 337 -10.07 -11.41 12.49
CA TYR A 337 -11.14 -10.79 13.27
C TYR A 337 -12.50 -11.08 12.66
N TYR A 338 -13.42 -11.58 13.47
CA TYR A 338 -14.79 -11.88 13.06
C TYR A 338 -15.73 -10.78 13.55
N VAL A 339 -16.55 -10.23 12.65
CA VAL A 339 -17.65 -9.31 12.95
C VAL A 339 -18.97 -10.04 12.70
N LYS A 340 -19.77 -10.18 13.75
CA LYS A 340 -21.11 -10.80 13.73
C LYS A 340 -22.16 -9.71 13.75
N VAL A 341 -23.08 -9.77 12.78
CA VAL A 341 -24.27 -8.91 12.68
C VAL A 341 -25.51 -9.78 12.83
N ARG A 342 -26.41 -9.43 13.75
CA ARG A 342 -27.68 -10.16 13.97
C ARG A 342 -28.82 -9.21 14.29
N ILE A 343 -30.06 -9.69 14.16
CA ILE A 343 -31.25 -8.94 14.58
C ILE A 343 -31.49 -9.16 16.07
N LEU A 344 -31.63 -8.07 16.82
CA LEU A 344 -31.95 -8.05 18.26
C LEU A 344 -33.42 -7.79 18.55
N GLY A 345 -34.16 -7.20 17.60
CA GLY A 345 -35.58 -6.93 17.77
C GLY A 345 -36.11 -5.69 17.11
N PRO A 346 -37.40 -5.37 17.35
CA PRO A 346 -37.94 -4.07 17.02
C PRO A 346 -37.30 -2.98 17.88
N ALA A 347 -37.17 -1.77 17.34
CA ALA A 347 -36.75 -0.61 18.11
C ALA A 347 -37.93 -0.10 18.95
N THR A 348 -37.88 -0.27 20.27
CA THR A 348 -38.99 0.04 21.19
C THR A 348 -39.03 1.51 21.64
N GLU A 349 -38.07 2.31 21.21
CA GLU A 349 -37.88 3.68 21.70
C GLU A 349 -38.95 4.69 21.22
N CYS A 350 -39.82 4.30 20.29
CA CYS A 350 -40.95 5.11 19.80
C CYS A 350 -42.23 5.03 20.66
N GLY A 351 -42.27 4.20 21.71
CA GLY A 351 -43.45 4.00 22.56
C GLY A 351 -44.44 2.95 22.05
N ASP A 352 -44.83 2.06 22.96
CA ASP A 352 -45.87 1.02 22.94
C ASP A 352 -46.11 0.25 21.62
N GLU A 353 -45.05 -0.30 21.04
CA GLU A 353 -45.19 -1.62 20.44
C GLU A 353 -44.88 -2.64 21.54
N GLU A 354 -45.93 -3.33 22.00
CA GLU A 354 -45.80 -4.48 22.89
C GLU A 354 -44.71 -5.41 22.31
N GLU A 355 -43.77 -5.83 23.17
CA GLU A 355 -42.63 -6.71 22.90
C GLU A 355 -43.03 -8.08 22.29
N THR A 356 -44.30 -8.28 21.91
CA THR A 356 -44.94 -9.57 21.66
C THR A 356 -45.36 -9.84 20.21
N ASP A 357 -45.47 -8.87 19.31
CA ASP A 357 -46.15 -9.12 18.01
C ASP A 357 -45.23 -9.46 16.82
N LEU A 358 -43.90 -9.36 16.95
CA LEU A 358 -42.94 -9.76 15.91
C LEU A 358 -42.05 -10.95 16.28
N TRP A 359 -42.10 -11.41 17.52
CA TRP A 359 -41.22 -12.48 18.03
C TRP A 359 -41.87 -13.86 18.07
N ASP A 360 -43.19 -13.90 18.12
CA ASP A 360 -43.99 -15.13 18.10
C ASP A 360 -44.41 -15.55 16.68
N SER A 361 -44.12 -14.74 15.65
CA SER A 361 -44.28 -15.22 14.29
C SER A 361 -43.11 -16.14 13.93
N GLU A 362 -43.45 -17.40 13.66
CA GLU A 362 -42.56 -18.35 12.98
C GLU A 362 -42.14 -17.88 11.57
N GLU A 363 -42.63 -16.72 11.13
CA GLU A 363 -42.39 -16.06 9.85
C GLU A 363 -41.11 -15.21 9.95
N GLY A 364 -39.99 -15.75 9.46
CA GLY A 364 -38.78 -14.95 9.30
C GLY A 364 -38.92 -13.87 8.24
N GLY A 365 -38.12 -12.81 8.37
CA GLY A 365 -38.09 -11.66 7.46
C GLY A 365 -36.74 -11.48 6.76
N PHE A 366 -36.72 -10.71 5.68
CA PHE A 366 -35.48 -10.26 5.04
C PHE A 366 -35.03 -8.94 5.65
N PHE A 367 -33.77 -8.89 6.04
CA PHE A 367 -33.11 -7.75 6.65
C PHE A 367 -31.90 -7.34 5.82
N ALA A 368 -31.59 -6.05 5.84
CA ALA A 368 -30.59 -5.44 5.01
C ALA A 368 -29.80 -4.38 5.80
N TYR A 369 -28.49 -4.39 5.60
CA TYR A 369 -27.59 -3.34 6.07
C TYR A 369 -26.54 -3.06 5.01
N GLU A 370 -26.02 -1.84 5.02
CA GLU A 370 -24.82 -1.47 4.32
C GLU A 370 -23.62 -1.71 5.23
N ILE A 371 -22.57 -2.33 4.71
CA ILE A 371 -21.27 -2.42 5.38
C ILE A 371 -20.26 -1.58 4.63
N GLN A 372 -19.56 -0.73 5.36
CA GLN A 372 -18.44 0.05 4.87
C GLN A 372 -17.15 -0.43 5.54
N TRP A 373 -16.05 -0.52 4.80
CA TRP A 373 -14.74 -0.85 5.38
C TRP A 373 -13.56 -0.19 4.67
N ALA A 374 -12.50 0.07 5.43
CA ALA A 374 -11.20 0.49 4.90
C ALA A 374 -10.09 -0.19 5.71
N ARG A 375 -9.03 -0.61 5.04
CA ARG A 375 -7.78 -1.06 5.68
C ARG A 375 -6.85 0.14 5.76
N LEU A 376 -6.45 0.51 6.96
CA LEU A 376 -5.49 1.58 7.22
C LEU A 376 -4.19 0.95 7.69
N ARG A 377 -3.06 1.47 7.21
CA ARG A 377 -1.75 0.97 7.60
C ARG A 377 -0.75 2.11 7.73
N CYS A 378 -0.07 2.14 8.86
CA CYS A 378 1.09 2.98 9.09
C CYS A 378 2.30 2.40 8.38
N VAL A 379 2.93 3.19 7.51
CA VAL A 379 4.13 2.76 6.79
C VAL A 379 5.22 3.82 6.89
N TYR A 380 6.46 3.39 6.69
CA TYR A 380 7.60 4.28 6.63
C TYR A 380 8.48 3.95 5.43
N TRP A 381 9.13 4.97 4.88
CA TRP A 381 10.00 4.80 3.73
C TRP A 381 11.39 4.35 4.18
N ASN A 382 11.82 3.18 3.70
CA ASN A 382 13.17 2.70 3.93
C ASN A 382 14.09 3.11 2.77
N GLU A 383 14.94 4.11 3.01
CA GLU A 383 15.88 4.64 2.01
C GLU A 383 16.88 3.60 1.49
N THR A 384 17.21 2.56 2.27
CA THR A 384 18.20 1.54 1.85
C THR A 384 17.60 0.46 0.96
N GLN A 385 16.33 0.11 1.19
CA GLN A 385 15.60 -0.89 0.42
C GLN A 385 14.72 -0.29 -0.67
N GLU A 386 14.57 1.05 -0.68
CA GLU A 386 13.66 1.80 -1.55
C GLU A 386 12.25 1.18 -1.54
N THR A 387 11.72 1.00 -0.33
CA THR A 387 10.41 0.36 -0.14
C THR A 387 9.72 0.83 1.13
N TRP A 388 8.39 0.84 1.10
CA TRP A 388 7.55 1.15 2.25
C TRP A 388 7.43 -0.07 3.17
N LEU A 389 7.78 0.08 4.44
CA LEU A 389 7.78 -0.97 5.46
C LEU A 389 6.90 -0.60 6.66
N THR A 390 6.64 -1.57 7.55
CA THR A 390 5.73 -1.43 8.71
C THR A 390 6.41 -1.70 10.06
N ASP A 391 7.66 -2.18 10.07
CA ASP A 391 8.36 -2.54 11.29
C ASP A 391 8.63 -1.33 12.20
N GLY A 392 8.56 -1.60 13.51
CA GLY A 392 8.68 -0.56 14.53
C GLY A 392 7.45 0.35 14.68
N CYS A 393 6.38 0.13 13.90
CA CYS A 393 5.15 0.93 13.95
C CYS A 393 3.93 0.13 14.43
N ALA A 394 2.98 0.84 15.03
CA ALA A 394 1.67 0.33 15.42
C ALA A 394 0.57 1.39 15.19
N ILE A 395 -0.59 0.99 14.70
CA ILE A 395 -1.70 1.93 14.47
C ILE A 395 -2.49 2.20 15.75
N SER A 396 -3.06 3.41 15.88
CA SER A 396 -3.96 3.78 16.96
C SER A 396 -5.41 3.45 16.61
N ASN A 397 -6.21 3.08 17.63
CA ASN A 397 -7.65 2.86 17.47
C ASN A 397 -8.46 4.15 17.29
N LYS A 398 -7.82 5.32 17.45
CA LYS A 398 -8.40 6.63 17.17
C LYS A 398 -8.26 7.07 15.71
N SER A 399 -7.65 6.23 14.87
CA SER A 399 -7.46 6.52 13.46
C SER A 399 -8.81 6.54 12.73
N THR A 400 -8.89 7.39 11.72
CA THR A 400 -10.04 7.56 10.82
C THR A 400 -9.58 7.54 9.38
N ILE A 401 -10.50 7.46 8.43
CA ILE A 401 -10.14 7.50 7.00
C ILE A 401 -9.47 8.81 6.55
N ASN A 402 -9.74 9.91 7.28
CA ASN A 402 -9.19 11.23 7.00
C ASN A 402 -7.94 11.54 7.84
N SER A 403 -7.59 10.70 8.82
CA SER A 403 -6.46 10.93 9.71
C SER A 403 -6.02 9.62 10.35
N THR A 404 -4.86 9.13 9.93
CA THR A 404 -4.24 7.92 10.47
C THR A 404 -3.29 8.30 11.59
N ILE A 405 -3.43 7.66 12.76
CA ILE A 405 -2.55 7.91 13.91
C ILE A 405 -1.64 6.70 14.12
N CYS A 406 -0.33 6.93 14.00
CA CYS A 406 0.71 5.92 14.08
C CYS A 406 1.58 6.11 15.32
N HIS A 407 2.00 5.00 15.92
CA HIS A 407 2.98 4.96 17.00
C HIS A 407 4.21 4.24 16.47
N CYS A 408 5.33 4.97 16.28
CA CYS A 408 6.55 4.40 15.71
C CYS A 408 7.75 4.65 16.62
N ASN A 409 8.59 3.64 16.79
CA ASN A 409 9.75 3.66 17.68
C ASN A 409 11.05 4.16 17.01
N HIS A 410 10.94 4.74 15.82
CA HIS A 410 12.04 5.24 15.01
C HIS A 410 11.62 6.54 14.31
N LEU A 411 12.59 7.21 13.68
CA LEU A 411 12.36 8.48 13.00
C LEU A 411 12.81 8.38 11.54
N THR A 412 11.85 8.40 10.62
CA THR A 412 12.02 8.31 9.16
C THR A 412 10.96 9.19 8.46
N ALA A 413 10.78 9.02 7.14
CA ALA A 413 9.59 9.51 6.46
C ALA A 413 8.42 8.53 6.66
N PHE A 414 7.23 9.05 6.99
CA PHE A 414 6.05 8.26 7.31
C PHE A 414 4.89 8.58 6.39
N GLY A 415 4.10 7.58 6.08
CA GLY A 415 2.87 7.68 5.31
C GLY A 415 1.81 6.71 5.82
N SER A 416 0.63 6.80 5.21
CA SER A 416 -0.49 5.90 5.46
C SER A 416 -0.92 5.27 4.13
N ASP A 417 -1.04 3.96 4.14
CA ASP A 417 -1.58 3.16 3.06
C ASP A 417 -3.05 2.87 3.38
N VAL A 418 -3.98 3.46 2.61
CA VAL A 418 -5.42 3.26 2.77
C VAL A 418 -5.91 2.40 1.61
N ILE A 419 -6.14 1.13 1.90
CA ILE A 419 -6.60 0.15 0.91
C ILE A 419 -8.08 -0.10 1.14
N THR A 420 -8.86 0.02 0.08
CA THR A 420 -10.22 -0.53 -0.01
C THR A 420 -10.21 -1.76 -0.88
N PRO A 421 -9.98 -2.96 -0.31
CA PRO A 421 -10.05 -4.17 -1.10
C PRO A 421 -11.43 -4.22 -1.77
N PRO A 422 -11.50 -4.36 -3.10
CA PRO A 422 -12.78 -4.46 -3.77
C PRO A 422 -13.56 -5.59 -3.11
N SER A 423 -14.83 -5.31 -2.76
CA SER A 423 -15.70 -6.33 -2.20
C SER A 423 -15.66 -7.49 -3.18
N LYS A 424 -15.03 -8.61 -2.77
CA LYS A 424 -14.59 -9.73 -3.61
C LYS A 424 -15.20 -9.67 -5.01
N ALA A 425 -14.38 -9.41 -6.03
CA ALA A 425 -14.79 -9.56 -7.42
C ALA A 425 -15.64 -10.84 -7.52
N ASN A 426 -16.88 -10.70 -7.96
CA ASN A 426 -17.81 -11.81 -8.08
C ASN A 426 -17.30 -12.75 -9.20
N PHE A 427 -16.29 -13.56 -8.91
CA PHE A 427 -15.89 -14.68 -9.77
C PHE A 427 -17.00 -15.75 -9.84
N GLY A 428 -18.04 -15.63 -9.00
CA GLY A 428 -19.31 -16.36 -9.11
C GLY A 428 -20.23 -15.87 -10.24
N GLU A 429 -19.96 -14.70 -10.82
CA GLU A 429 -20.63 -14.17 -12.02
C GLU A 429 -19.73 -14.24 -13.27
N LEU A 430 -18.64 -15.02 -13.23
CA LEU A 430 -18.10 -15.57 -14.47
C LEU A 430 -19.13 -16.57 -15.01
N LYS A 431 -20.08 -16.04 -15.77
CA LYS A 431 -20.96 -16.80 -16.64
C LYS A 431 -20.09 -17.49 -17.69
N PHE A 432 -19.52 -18.63 -17.34
CA PHE A 432 -18.97 -19.60 -18.30
C PHE A 432 -20.01 -20.04 -19.35
N SER A 433 -21.28 -19.64 -19.21
CA SER A 433 -22.30 -19.80 -20.24
C SER A 433 -21.93 -19.13 -21.57
N ASP A 434 -21.05 -18.12 -21.60
CA ASP A 434 -20.64 -17.50 -22.88
C ASP A 434 -19.47 -18.26 -23.57
N VAL A 435 -18.68 -19.02 -22.79
CA VAL A 435 -17.70 -19.97 -23.35
C VAL A 435 -18.39 -21.25 -23.82
N GLY A 436 -19.50 -21.63 -23.18
CA GLY A 436 -20.34 -22.77 -23.54
C GLY A 436 -21.13 -22.58 -24.83
N ASP A 437 -21.56 -21.35 -25.15
CA ASP A 437 -22.30 -21.04 -26.39
C ASP A 437 -21.38 -20.94 -27.62
N SER A 438 -20.09 -20.71 -27.40
CA SER A 438 -19.05 -20.80 -28.43
C SER A 438 -18.41 -22.19 -28.41
N GLY A 439 -19.15 -23.22 -28.81
CA GLY A 439 -18.63 -24.59 -28.93
C GLY A 439 -17.29 -24.69 -29.70
N ALA A 440 -16.99 -23.70 -30.56
CA ALA A 440 -15.70 -23.53 -31.23
C ALA A 440 -14.51 -23.33 -30.27
N VAL A 441 -14.66 -22.55 -29.19
CA VAL A 441 -13.57 -22.23 -28.24
C VAL A 441 -13.24 -23.45 -27.38
N VAL A 442 -14.26 -24.13 -26.85
CA VAL A 442 -14.09 -25.38 -26.09
C VAL A 442 -13.46 -26.46 -26.97
N THR A 443 -13.84 -26.53 -28.25
CA THR A 443 -13.25 -27.46 -29.21
C THR A 443 -11.78 -27.12 -29.46
N ALA A 444 -11.42 -25.84 -29.65
CA ALA A 444 -10.04 -25.41 -29.85
C ALA A 444 -9.13 -25.75 -28.66
N VAL A 445 -9.58 -25.47 -27.43
CA VAL A 445 -8.82 -25.79 -26.21
C VAL A 445 -8.66 -27.31 -26.03
N CYS A 446 -9.70 -28.09 -26.31
CA CYS A 446 -9.60 -29.55 -26.30
C CYS A 446 -8.58 -30.05 -27.33
N VAL A 447 -8.59 -29.51 -28.56
CA VAL A 447 -7.66 -29.90 -29.63
C VAL A 447 -6.22 -29.56 -29.24
N GLU A 448 -5.98 -28.37 -28.70
CA GLU A 448 -4.65 -27.94 -28.22
C GLU A 448 -4.14 -28.88 -27.10
N PHE A 449 -5.01 -29.23 -26.15
CA PHE A 449 -4.69 -30.16 -25.08
C PHE A 449 -4.38 -31.57 -25.61
N TRP A 450 -5.13 -32.05 -26.61
CA TRP A 450 -4.86 -33.33 -27.27
C TRP A 450 -3.52 -33.33 -28.00
N ILE A 451 -3.17 -32.25 -28.70
CA ILE A 451 -1.88 -32.08 -29.36
C ILE A 451 -0.77 -32.14 -28.30
N PHE A 452 -0.91 -31.42 -27.18
CA PHE A 452 0.05 -31.44 -26.09
C PHE A 452 0.25 -32.84 -25.48
N VAL A 453 -0.82 -33.61 -25.28
CA VAL A 453 -0.69 -34.99 -24.78
C VAL A 453 0.03 -35.88 -25.80
N LEU A 454 -0.26 -35.73 -27.10
CA LEU A 454 0.39 -36.49 -28.16
C LEU A 454 1.89 -36.15 -28.27
N THR A 455 2.27 -34.88 -28.15
CA THR A 455 3.69 -34.48 -28.15
C THR A 455 4.41 -35.07 -26.94
N MET A 456 3.79 -35.04 -25.75
CA MET A 456 4.36 -35.64 -24.55
C MET A 456 4.55 -37.16 -24.68
N VAL A 457 3.59 -37.87 -25.28
CA VAL A 457 3.72 -39.31 -25.57
C VAL A 457 4.84 -39.56 -26.58
N ALA A 458 4.92 -38.77 -27.66
CA ALA A 458 5.96 -38.90 -28.67
C ALA A 458 7.36 -38.64 -28.09
N ILE A 459 7.53 -37.62 -27.25
CA ILE A 459 8.78 -37.33 -26.53
C ILE A 459 9.15 -38.52 -25.62
N LYS A 460 8.19 -39.08 -24.88
CA LYS A 460 8.41 -40.24 -24.00
C LYS A 460 8.79 -41.50 -24.77
N GLU A 461 8.20 -41.73 -25.95
CA GLU A 461 8.59 -42.83 -26.83
C GLU A 461 10.00 -42.59 -27.41
N MET A 462 10.27 -41.42 -27.99
CA MET A 462 11.60 -41.08 -28.51
C MET A 462 12.69 -41.19 -27.43
N ALA A 463 12.42 -40.77 -26.20
CA ALA A 463 13.31 -40.95 -25.07
C ALA A 463 13.55 -42.43 -24.74
N ARG A 464 12.52 -43.29 -24.81
CA ARG A 464 12.66 -44.75 -24.66
C ARG A 464 13.50 -45.37 -25.76
N TRP A 465 13.29 -44.99 -27.02
CA TRP A 465 14.11 -45.45 -28.14
C TRP A 465 15.57 -45.01 -28.02
N LYS A 466 15.82 -43.77 -27.59
CA LYS A 466 17.17 -43.23 -27.36
C LYS A 466 17.87 -43.94 -26.20
N LYS A 467 17.14 -44.31 -25.14
CA LYS A 467 17.66 -45.10 -24.03
C LYS A 467 18.03 -46.53 -24.48
N LYS A 468 17.20 -47.14 -25.33
CA LYS A 468 17.45 -48.47 -25.93
C LYS A 468 18.62 -48.49 -26.92
N LEU A 469 18.96 -47.35 -27.54
CA LEU A 469 20.14 -47.22 -28.42
C LEU A 469 21.46 -47.03 -27.64
N ASN A 470 21.39 -46.56 -26.39
CA ASN A 470 22.55 -46.24 -25.56
C ASN A 470 22.92 -47.37 -24.57
N GLU A 471 22.10 -48.42 -24.49
CA GLU A 471 22.38 -49.61 -23.71
C GLU A 471 23.04 -50.63 -24.64
N LEU A 472 24.37 -50.55 -24.75
CA LEU A 472 25.16 -51.61 -25.35
C LEU A 472 25.16 -52.76 -24.32
N ASP A 473 24.33 -53.78 -24.59
CA ASP A 473 24.23 -54.98 -23.75
C ASP A 473 25.63 -55.53 -23.43
N ASP A 474 25.79 -55.88 -22.16
CA ASP A 474 26.97 -56.41 -21.48
C ASP A 474 27.79 -57.35 -22.38
N LEU A 475 28.92 -56.85 -22.92
CA LEU A 475 29.89 -57.69 -23.63
C LEU A 475 30.56 -58.60 -22.60
N GLN A 476 30.11 -59.85 -22.52
CA GLN A 476 30.78 -60.89 -21.75
C GLN A 476 32.24 -61.02 -22.18
N HIS A 477 33.13 -61.13 -21.18
CA HIS A 477 34.57 -61.17 -21.35
C HIS A 477 34.99 -62.28 -22.33
N GLY A 478 35.47 -61.89 -23.51
CA GLY A 478 36.17 -62.80 -24.42
C GLY A 478 35.89 -62.64 -25.91
N ASP A 479 34.85 -61.92 -26.32
CA ASP A 479 34.53 -61.76 -27.75
C ASP A 479 35.07 -60.43 -28.34
N PRO A 480 35.74 -60.45 -29.51
CA PRO A 480 36.32 -59.26 -30.10
C PRO A 480 35.23 -58.32 -30.64
N ALA A 481 35.01 -57.19 -29.96
CA ALA A 481 34.09 -56.15 -30.43
C ALA A 481 34.58 -55.54 -31.76
N HIS A 482 33.79 -55.69 -32.83
CA HIS A 482 34.10 -55.11 -34.13
C HIS A 482 33.49 -53.70 -34.22
N LEU A 483 34.32 -52.66 -34.14
CA LEU A 483 33.88 -51.27 -34.25
C LEU A 483 33.76 -50.85 -35.72
N TYR A 484 32.53 -50.71 -36.22
CA TYR A 484 32.27 -50.14 -37.54
C TYR A 484 32.14 -48.61 -37.45
N ILE A 485 33.12 -47.90 -38.01
CA ILE A 485 33.10 -46.43 -38.08
C ILE A 485 32.57 -46.02 -39.46
N ARG A 486 31.49 -45.23 -39.49
CA ARG A 486 30.97 -44.60 -40.71
C ARG A 486 31.04 -43.08 -40.52
N ALA A 487 31.89 -42.41 -41.28
CA ALA A 487 31.86 -40.95 -41.40
C ALA A 487 30.61 -40.52 -42.18
N GLY A 488 30.00 -39.40 -41.79
CA GLY A 488 28.73 -38.90 -42.35
C GLY A 488 28.77 -38.61 -43.86
N ALA A 489 27.60 -38.58 -44.48
CA ALA A 489 27.39 -38.58 -45.93
C ALA A 489 27.60 -37.22 -46.64
N ALA A 490 28.43 -36.34 -46.10
CA ALA A 490 28.71 -35.04 -46.73
C ALA A 490 29.75 -35.20 -47.85
N GLU A 491 29.34 -34.98 -49.10
CA GLU A 491 30.24 -35.03 -50.26
C GLU A 491 31.35 -33.96 -50.13
N ASN A 492 32.59 -34.34 -50.48
CA ASN A 492 33.80 -33.51 -50.48
C ASN A 492 34.33 -33.01 -49.11
N ALA A 493 33.88 -33.59 -47.99
CA ALA A 493 34.35 -33.20 -46.65
C ALA A 493 35.46 -34.12 -46.05
N GLY A 494 36.09 -34.98 -46.86
CA GLY A 494 37.14 -35.89 -46.39
C GLY A 494 38.42 -35.14 -46.00
N LYS A 495 38.89 -35.36 -44.76
CA LYS A 495 40.21 -34.89 -44.28
C LYS A 495 41.02 -36.08 -43.76
N GLU A 496 42.29 -36.19 -44.14
CA GLU A 496 43.24 -37.11 -43.49
C GLU A 496 43.46 -36.66 -42.05
N SER A 497 42.76 -37.29 -41.12
CA SER A 497 42.87 -36.98 -39.69
C SER A 497 43.08 -38.27 -38.91
N SER A 498 44.05 -38.26 -38.00
CA SER A 498 44.31 -39.38 -37.11
C SER A 498 43.26 -39.37 -36.00
N ILE A 499 42.45 -40.42 -35.93
CA ILE A 499 41.43 -40.56 -34.89
C ILE A 499 42.05 -41.30 -33.70
N ALA A 500 41.98 -40.71 -32.51
CA ALA A 500 42.38 -41.34 -31.26
C ALA A 500 41.15 -41.54 -30.37
N PHE A 501 41.03 -42.73 -29.77
CA PHE A 501 39.99 -43.02 -28.77
C PHE A 501 40.64 -43.15 -27.41
N LYS A 502 39.99 -42.60 -26.39
CA LYS A 502 40.39 -42.75 -25.00
C LYS A 502 39.36 -43.64 -24.32
N LEU A 503 39.69 -44.93 -24.17
CA LEU A 503 38.88 -45.85 -23.38
C LEU A 503 39.15 -45.59 -21.89
N PHE A 504 38.09 -45.52 -21.11
CA PHE A 504 38.15 -45.51 -19.65
C PHE A 504 37.49 -46.78 -19.14
N GLY A 505 38.16 -47.44 -18.20
CA GLY A 505 37.63 -48.60 -17.49
C GLY A 505 38.15 -48.55 -16.06
N ASP A 506 37.38 -49.08 -15.12
CA ASP A 506 37.76 -49.10 -13.72
C ASP A 506 38.85 -50.15 -13.47
N ALA A 507 39.86 -49.79 -12.68
CA ALA A 507 40.95 -50.68 -12.33
C ALA A 507 40.41 -51.83 -11.46
N THR A 508 40.45 -53.05 -11.98
CA THR A 508 40.15 -54.25 -11.22
C THR A 508 41.20 -54.44 -10.11
N THR A 509 40.75 -54.39 -8.86
CA THR A 509 41.51 -54.88 -7.71
C THR A 509 41.67 -56.40 -7.84
N THR A 510 42.87 -56.82 -8.28
CA THR A 510 43.48 -58.18 -8.30
C THR A 510 42.60 -59.39 -8.52
#